data_AF-A0A6N9L3M4-F1
#
_entry.id   AF-A0A6N9L3M4-F1
#
_cell.length_a   1.000
_cell.length_b   1.000
_cell.length_c   1.000
_cell.angle_alpha   90.00
_cell.angle_beta   90.00
_cell.angle_gamma   90.00
#
_symmetry.space_group_name_H-M   'P 1'
#
loop_
_entity.id
_entity.type
_entity.pdbx_description
1 polymer ?
#
loop_
_entity_poly.entity_id
_entity_poly.type
_entity_poly.pdbx_seq_one_letter_code
_entity_poly.pdbx_strand_id
1 'polypeptide(L)'
;MLDARTARILAKENEEDIEARRRREMVERCEKNIEKAVNEGRLDAVLFVGGLDDAKRGALEVMRGRGFEIGEEVWREGLFKYRDVYIARW
;
A
#
# COMPACT_ATOMS: atom_id res chain seq x y z
N MET A 1 -25.17 -30.39 5.88
CA MET A 1 -25.85 -29.16 5.42
C MET A 1 -25.49 -28.09 6.43
N LEU A 2 -24.69 -27.08 6.06
CA LEU A 2 -24.42 -25.96 6.96
C LEU A 2 -25.72 -25.15 7.12
N ASP A 3 -26.06 -24.78 8.35
CA ASP A 3 -27.18 -23.86 8.56
C ASP A 3 -26.80 -22.44 8.07
N ALA A 4 -27.81 -21.66 7.70
CA ALA A 4 -27.62 -20.35 7.07
C ALA A 4 -26.85 -19.34 7.94
N ARG A 5 -26.86 -19.50 9.28
CA ARG A 5 -26.12 -18.62 10.19
C ARG A 5 -24.63 -18.96 10.16
N THR A 6 -24.28 -20.24 10.23
CA THR A 6 -22.88 -20.70 10.17
C THR A 6 -22.24 -20.34 8.83
N ALA A 7 -22.98 -20.48 7.73
CA ALA A 7 -22.47 -20.10 6.40
C ALA A 7 -22.16 -18.59 6.28
N ARG A 8 -22.96 -17.72 6.91
CA ARG A 8 -22.73 -16.27 6.93
C ARG A 8 -21.51 -15.87 7.76
N ILE A 9 -21.28 -16.54 8.90
CA ILE A 9 -20.11 -16.28 9.75
C ILE A 9 -18.83 -16.63 8.99
N LEU A 10 -18.74 -17.84 8.43
CA LEU A 10 -17.57 -18.27 7.67
C LEU A 10 -17.30 -17.41 6.43
N ALA A 11 -18.35 -16.94 5.74
CA ALA A 11 -18.18 -16.03 4.61
C ALA A 11 -17.56 -14.69 5.04
N LYS A 12 -17.98 -14.16 6.19
CA LYS A 12 -17.45 -12.92 6.76
C LYS A 12 -16.00 -13.08 7.22
N GLU A 13 -15.68 -14.17 7.92
CA GLU A 13 -14.30 -14.47 8.36
C GLU A 13 -13.35 -14.60 7.16
N ASN A 14 -13.79 -15.28 6.10
CA ASN A 14 -13.02 -15.38 4.86
C ASN A 14 -12.80 -14.01 4.19
N GLU A 15 -13.80 -13.14 4.19
CA GLU A 15 -13.68 -11.79 3.64
C GLU A 15 -12.67 -10.95 4.45
N GLU A 16 -12.76 -11.00 5.78
CA GLU A 16 -11.80 -10.35 6.68
C GLU A 16 -10.37 -10.87 6.48
N ASP A 17 -10.19 -12.18 6.29
CA ASP A 17 -8.89 -12.79 6.00
C ASP A 17 -8.31 -12.35 4.64
N ILE A 18 -9.16 -12.25 3.62
CA ILE A 18 -8.77 -11.73 2.30
C ILE A 18 -8.33 -10.28 2.40
N GLU A 19 -9.07 -9.45 3.13
CA GLU A 19 -8.69 -8.06 3.36
C GLU A 19 -7.38 -7.93 4.14
N ALA A 20 -7.22 -8.72 5.21
CA ALA A 20 -6.00 -8.73 6.02
C ALA A 20 -4.79 -9.17 5.19
N ARG A 21 -4.96 -10.14 4.29
CA ARG A 21 -3.93 -10.53 3.33
C ARG A 21 -3.59 -9.38 2.38
N ARG A 22 -4.59 -8.72 1.80
CA ARG A 22 -4.40 -7.58 0.89
C ARG A 22 -3.66 -6.42 1.56
N ARG A 23 -3.97 -6.10 2.83
CA ARG A 23 -3.25 -5.07 3.60
C ARG A 23 -1.77 -5.43 3.78
N ARG A 24 -1.46 -6.69 4.09
CA ARG A 24 -0.06 -7.17 4.18
C ARG A 24 0.67 -7.10 2.85
N GLU A 25 0.02 -7.51 1.76
CA GLU A 25 0.58 -7.42 0.40
C GLU A 25 0.94 -5.96 0.02
N MET A 26 0.12 -4.98 0.42
CA MET A 26 0.43 -3.57 0.16
C MET A 26 1.66 -3.09 0.94
N VAL A 27 1.81 -3.51 2.19
CA VAL A 27 3.01 -3.20 3.01
C VAL A 27 4.26 -3.83 2.38
N GLU A 28 4.20 -5.10 2.02
CA GLU A 28 5.33 -5.81 1.39
C GLU A 28 5.76 -5.15 0.07
N ARG A 29 4.79 -4.66 -0.71
CA ARG A 29 5.09 -3.90 -1.94
C ARG A 29 5.84 -2.60 -1.65
N CYS A 30 5.45 -1.86 -0.60
CA CYS A 30 6.18 -0.67 -0.18
C CYS A 30 7.62 -1.01 0.22
N GLU A 31 7.81 -2.05 1.03
CA GLU A 31 9.13 -2.51 1.46
C GLU A 31 10.03 -2.85 0.26
N LYS A 32 9.52 -3.62 -0.70
CA LYS A 32 10.26 -3.98 -1.92
C LYS A 32 10.64 -2.77 -2.77
N ASN A 33 9.76 -1.78 -2.87
CA ASN A 33 10.06 -0.55 -3.62
C ASN A 33 11.16 0.27 -2.93
N ILE A 34 11.12 0.37 -1.60
CA ILE A 34 12.14 1.05 -0.80
C ILE A 34 13.47 0.31 -0.91
N GLU A 35 13.49 -1.01 -0.71
CA GLU A 35 14.69 -1.84 -0.83
C GLU A 35 15.35 -1.67 -2.21
N LYS A 36 14.54 -1.71 -3.27
CA LYS A 36 15.03 -1.47 -4.63
C LYS A 36 15.65 -0.08 -4.77
N ALA A 37 14.98 0.97 -4.28
CA ALA A 37 15.46 2.34 -4.39
C ALA A 37 16.77 2.56 -3.61
N VAL A 38 16.88 1.97 -2.41
CA VAL A 38 18.11 1.96 -1.61
C VAL A 38 19.24 1.25 -2.35
N ASN A 39 19.00 0.08 -2.92
CA ASN A 39 19.99 -0.68 -3.69
C ASN A 39 20.46 0.07 -4.95
N GLU A 40 19.60 0.92 -5.52
CA GLU A 40 19.92 1.79 -6.66
C GLU A 40 20.55 3.12 -6.24
N GLY A 41 20.79 3.35 -4.93
CA GLY A 41 21.42 4.56 -4.40
C GLY A 41 20.54 5.81 -4.44
N ARG A 42 19.21 5.63 -4.51
CA ARG A 42 18.25 6.75 -4.46
C ARG A 42 18.06 7.25 -3.03
N LEU A 43 17.49 8.45 -2.88
CA LEU A 43 17.15 9.05 -1.59
C LEU A 43 15.64 8.96 -1.27
N ASP A 44 14.87 8.47 -2.23
CA ASP A 44 13.43 8.34 -2.12
C ASP A 44 12.92 7.14 -2.92
N ALA A 45 11.71 6.68 -2.59
CA ALA A 45 11.03 5.59 -3.26
C ALA A 45 9.58 5.94 -3.54
N VAL A 46 9.16 5.80 -4.80
CA VAL A 46 7.74 5.84 -5.16
C VAL A 46 7.05 4.58 -4.64
N LEU A 47 6.07 4.76 -3.75
CA LEU A 47 5.29 3.67 -3.18
C LEU A 47 4.05 3.36 -4.02
N PHE A 48 3.25 4.38 -4.32
CA PHE A 48 2.01 4.26 -5.08
C PHE A 48 1.84 5.42 -6.06
N VAL A 49 1.16 5.15 -7.16
CA VAL A 49 0.71 6.15 -8.15
C VAL A 49 -0.81 6.03 -8.29
N GLY A 50 -1.49 7.17 -8.24
CA GLY A 50 -2.95 7.26 -8.32
C GLY A 50 -3.65 6.98 -6.98
N GLY A 51 -4.96 6.80 -7.03
CA GLY A 51 -5.82 6.80 -5.85
C GLY A 51 -5.44 5.81 -4.73
N LEU A 52 -5.68 6.26 -3.50
CA LEU A 52 -5.50 5.49 -2.26
C LEU A 52 -6.80 4.81 -1.82
N ASP A 53 -6.84 3.49 -1.98
CA ASP A 53 -7.79 2.64 -1.25
C ASP A 53 -7.33 2.42 0.20
N ASP A 54 -8.19 1.84 1.03
CA ASP A 54 -7.92 1.67 2.46
C ASP A 54 -6.68 0.80 2.74
N ALA A 55 -6.41 -0.18 1.88
CA ALA A 55 -5.23 -1.03 2.01
C ALA A 55 -3.93 -0.24 1.75
N LYS A 56 -3.91 0.62 0.72
CA LYS A 56 -2.77 1.50 0.46
C LYS A 56 -2.60 2.54 1.58
N ARG A 57 -3.69 3.12 2.10
CA ARG A 57 -3.61 4.06 3.24
C ARG A 57 -2.98 3.40 4.47
N GLY A 58 -3.46 2.20 4.81
CA GLY A 58 -2.90 1.43 5.92
C GLY A 58 -1.41 1.12 5.71
N ALA A 59 -1.01 0.77 4.48
CA ALA A 59 0.40 0.56 4.17
C ALA A 59 1.26 1.82 4.36
N LEU A 60 0.77 2.99 3.93
CA LEU A 60 1.46 4.27 4.15
C LEU A 60 1.58 4.62 5.64
N GLU A 61 0.55 4.35 6.44
CA GLU A 61 0.61 4.52 7.91
C GLU A 61 1.65 3.62 8.55
N VAL A 62 1.73 2.36 8.13
CA VAL A 62 2.79 1.44 8.58
C VAL A 62 4.18 1.97 8.20
N MET A 63 4.37 2.49 6.99
CA MET A 63 5.64 3.09 6.59
C MET A 63 5.98 4.33 7.43
N ARG A 64 5.01 5.22 7.70
CA ARG A 64 5.21 6.36 8.61
C ARG A 64 5.62 5.90 10.02
N GLY A 65 4.96 4.87 10.55
CA GLY A 65 5.29 4.28 11.84
C GLY A 65 6.70 3.68 11.91
N ARG A 66 7.30 3.37 10.76
CA ARG A 66 8.68 2.89 10.62
C ARG A 66 9.70 4.01 10.42
N GLY A 67 9.27 5.28 10.44
CA GLY A 67 10.14 6.45 10.37
C GLY A 67 10.30 7.05 8.97
N PHE A 68 9.62 6.53 7.95
CA PHE A 68 9.66 7.13 6.62
C PHE A 68 8.81 8.39 6.55
N GLU A 69 9.35 9.45 5.95
CA GLU A 69 8.56 10.63 5.58
C GLU A 69 7.78 10.31 4.29
N ILE A 70 6.45 10.32 4.38
CA ILE A 70 5.56 10.01 3.25
C ILE A 70 4.95 11.30 2.71
N GLY A 71 5.43 11.72 1.53
CA GLY A 71 4.90 12.86 0.78
C GLY A 71 3.93 12.44 -0.32
N GLU A 72 3.03 13.35 -0.69
CA GLU A 72 2.18 13.24 -1.88
C GLU A 72 2.60 14.30 -2.90
N GLU A 73 2.87 13.85 -4.13
CA GLU A 73 3.42 14.70 -5.17
C GLU A 73 2.68 14.54 -6.50
N VAL A 74 2.84 15.57 -7.33
CA VAL A 74 2.39 15.56 -8.71
C VAL A 74 3.60 15.36 -9.60
N TRP A 75 3.70 14.19 -10.22
CA TRP A 75 4.80 13.88 -11.13
C TRP A 75 4.42 14.21 -12.58
N ARG A 76 5.32 14.91 -13.27
CA ARG A 76 5.21 15.20 -14.70
C ARG A 76 6.34 14.53 -15.47
N GLU A 77 5.98 13.81 -16.52
CA GLU A 77 6.93 13.20 -17.45
C GLU A 77 6.46 13.47 -18.89
N GLY A 78 7.10 14.41 -19.57
CA GLY A 78 6.68 14.87 -20.89
C GLY A 78 5.25 15.45 -20.88
N LEU A 79 4.37 14.85 -21.68
CA LEU A 79 2.93 15.22 -21.74
C LEU A 79 2.10 14.54 -20.64
N PHE A 80 2.67 13.59 -19.89
CA PHE A 80 1.96 12.87 -18.85
C PHE A 80 2.06 13.60 -17.51
N LYS A 81 0.91 13.69 -16.82
CA LYS A 81 0.78 14.26 -15.48
C LYS A 81 0.13 13.22 -14.58
N TYR A 82 0.93 12.59 -13.73
CA TYR A 82 0.46 11.73 -12.66
C TYR A 82 0.15 12.61 -11.45
N ARG A 83 -1.11 12.57 -11.00
CA ARG A 83 -1.50 13.11 -9.69
C ARG A 83 -1.43 11.96 -8.69
N ASP A 84 -1.31 12.32 -7.42
CA ASP A 84 -1.40 11.37 -6.30
C ASP A 84 -0.26 10.34 -6.34
N VAL A 85 0.98 10.83 -6.40
CA VAL A 85 2.19 10.00 -6.31
C VAL A 85 2.70 10.03 -4.88
N TYR A 86 2.71 8.89 -4.21
CA TYR A 86 3.12 8.78 -2.82
C TYR A 86 4.56 8.30 -2.73
N ILE A 87 5.41 9.10 -2.10
CA ILE A 87 6.86 8.92 -2.06
C ILE A 87 7.31 8.78 -0.60
N ALA A 88 8.15 7.78 -0.33
CA ALA A 88 8.85 7.62 0.94
C ALA A 88 10.26 8.19 0.87
N ARG A 89 10.68 8.88 1.94
CA ARG A 89 12.03 9.40 2.16
C ARG A 89 12.57 8.88 3.49
N TRP A 90 13.89 8.72 3.59
CA TRP A 90 14.60 8.17 4.76
C TRP A 90 15.87 8.96 5.08
#